data_AF-A0A3D8I978-F1
#
_entry.id   AF-A0A3D8I978-F1
#
_cell.length_a   1.000
_cell.length_b   1.000
_cell.length_c   1.000
_cell.angle_alpha   90.00
_cell.angle_beta   90.00
_cell.angle_gamma   90.00
#
_symmetry.space_group_name_H-M   'P 1'
#
loop_
_entity.id
_entity.type
_entity.pdbx_description
1 polymer ?
#
loop_
_entity_poly.entity_id
_entity_poly.type
_entity_poly.pdbx_seq_one_letter_code
_entity_poly.pdbx_strand_id
1 'polypeptide(L)'
;MNRQQKYFELFEYAQICWASYSTGFNVGMFGDKERQWGDINSEIAKQKINNKKTLPTYHQALSESQLFFLDKYNVGFDSKQADTFVNRYEILAFSQDDKTRFSATLFKDTKNDELILAIRGIDIFQINLSLWRATQAGFKIFRGKVPIAYYLSMLRFYDEHIRPIIAHQKIVVTGHSFGGYLAQLFALSYPSIVKKVYTFNAIGVTSNQTTDYTSKAVDVANVVTTQVTFDFSIYDSTIDEFKGINIDENIQKSIELKNGLLTFKDKSLKEQIPKYLQEEAILKEQNTYNIQTAKQGANLLYQEIQKAKMGDRVFVKVRLDGFLPHTMDTEVFTLNERMGEAVSTLIKYFPNSHNKLPKELQASIYQVYTTDAFDATAVMHYFGNHILATETIEVKLNLWKARIDFKDMIVKGKIEKLGLKGLKMASVVNWILVLISIEDICNELLKQSLVSNEVSTDYIDCSRCGWEFLPWKS
;
A
#
# COMPACT_ATOMS: atom_id res chain seq x y z
N MET A 1 28.90 -7.99 2.05
CA MET A 1 28.70 -6.65 2.63
C MET A 1 28.87 -6.76 4.13
N ASN A 2 29.63 -5.87 4.77
CA ASN A 2 29.77 -5.89 6.23
C ASN A 2 28.52 -5.32 6.92
N ARG A 3 28.39 -5.51 8.24
CA ARG A 3 27.20 -5.08 8.99
C ARG A 3 26.92 -3.58 8.82
N GLN A 4 27.95 -2.73 8.95
CA GLN A 4 27.81 -1.29 8.84
C GLN A 4 27.27 -0.86 7.47
N GLN A 5 27.88 -1.37 6.40
CA GLN A 5 27.44 -1.11 5.01
C GLN A 5 26.00 -1.56 4.80
N LYS A 6 25.61 -2.71 5.36
CA LYS A 6 24.25 -3.21 5.25
C LYS A 6 23.24 -2.30 5.92
N TYR A 7 23.46 -1.92 7.18
CA TYR A 7 22.55 -1.03 7.89
C TYR A 7 22.51 0.36 7.27
N PHE A 8 23.62 0.83 6.70
CA PHE A 8 23.67 2.08 5.95
C PHE A 8 22.84 1.99 4.66
N GLU A 9 22.94 0.91 3.89
CA GLU A 9 22.08 0.68 2.70
C GLU A 9 20.59 0.66 3.09
N LEU A 10 20.23 -0.03 4.18
CA LEU A 10 18.84 -0.04 4.67
C LEU A 10 18.38 1.36 5.08
N PHE A 11 19.25 2.14 5.74
CA PHE A 11 18.98 3.53 6.08
C PHE A 11 18.73 4.39 4.82
N GLU A 12 19.52 4.24 3.76
CA GLU A 12 19.34 4.99 2.52
C GLU A 12 17.94 4.72 1.92
N TYR A 13 17.52 3.46 1.82
CA TYR A 13 16.19 3.12 1.30
C TYR A 13 15.05 3.51 2.26
N ALA A 14 15.27 3.45 3.58
CA ALA A 14 14.32 3.96 4.56
C ALA A 14 14.12 5.46 4.40
N GLN A 15 15.20 6.22 4.18
CA GLN A 15 15.16 7.65 3.95
C GLN A 15 14.44 8.00 2.64
N ILE A 16 14.65 7.22 1.57
CA ILE A 16 13.90 7.39 0.31
C ILE A 16 12.41 7.11 0.52
N CYS A 17 12.08 6.09 1.32
CA CYS A 17 10.71 5.83 1.71
C CYS A 17 10.12 7.00 2.52
N TRP A 18 10.89 7.59 3.44
CA TRP A 18 10.50 8.79 4.18
C TRP A 18 10.24 9.96 3.24
N ALA A 19 11.12 10.24 2.27
CA ALA A 19 10.93 11.29 1.27
C ALA A 19 9.64 11.13 0.46
N SER A 20 9.15 9.90 0.26
CA SER A 20 7.87 9.65 -0.43
C SER A 20 6.63 10.15 0.33
N TYR A 21 6.77 10.51 1.60
CA TYR A 21 5.71 11.12 2.40
C TYR A 21 5.53 12.62 2.13
N SER A 22 6.54 13.28 1.56
CA SER A 22 6.47 14.69 1.23
C SER A 22 5.36 14.99 0.22
N THR A 23 4.65 16.08 0.46
CA THR A 23 3.61 16.61 -0.42
C THR A 23 4.12 17.87 -1.12
N GLY A 24 3.52 18.22 -2.25
CA GLY A 24 3.85 19.47 -2.95
C GLY A 24 4.89 19.35 -4.07
N PHE A 25 5.42 18.15 -4.37
CA PHE A 25 6.22 17.95 -5.60
C PHE A 25 5.45 18.36 -6.86
N ASN A 26 4.13 18.13 -6.92
CA ASN A 26 3.29 18.59 -8.03
C ASN A 26 3.10 20.12 -8.08
N VAL A 27 2.94 20.78 -6.93
CA VAL A 27 2.70 22.24 -6.85
C VAL A 27 3.97 23.02 -7.23
N GLY A 28 5.14 22.38 -7.24
CA GLY A 28 6.41 22.98 -7.60
C GLY A 28 7.01 22.47 -8.91
N MET A 29 7.21 21.16 -9.07
CA MET A 29 8.03 20.62 -10.15
C MET A 29 7.26 20.37 -11.46
N PHE A 30 6.01 19.89 -11.39
CA PHE A 30 5.27 19.41 -12.58
C PHE A 30 4.05 20.28 -12.95
N GLY A 31 3.45 20.98 -11.97
CA GLY A 31 2.43 22.02 -12.16
C GLY A 31 0.98 21.62 -11.95
N ASP A 32 0.14 22.64 -11.70
CA ASP A 32 -1.25 22.48 -11.25
C ASP A 32 -2.21 21.78 -12.22
N LYS A 33 -1.89 21.76 -13.53
CA LYS A 33 -2.71 21.04 -14.52
C LYS A 33 -2.47 19.53 -14.50
N GLU A 34 -1.44 19.07 -13.80
CA GLU A 34 -1.10 17.65 -13.60
C GLU A 34 -1.17 17.26 -12.11
N ARG A 35 -2.15 17.79 -11.35
CA ARG A 35 -2.28 17.57 -9.90
C ARG A 35 -2.23 16.11 -9.45
N GLN A 36 -2.63 15.16 -10.30
CA GLN A 36 -2.61 13.73 -10.01
C GLN A 36 -1.27 13.04 -10.38
N TRP A 37 -0.52 13.57 -11.35
CA TRP A 37 0.62 12.89 -11.98
C TRP A 37 1.67 13.89 -12.46
N GLY A 38 2.95 13.70 -12.17
CA GLY A 38 4.03 14.55 -12.66
C GLY A 38 5.12 13.74 -13.36
N ASP A 39 5.60 14.23 -14.51
CA ASP A 39 6.66 13.62 -15.33
C ASP A 39 7.69 14.69 -15.75
N ILE A 40 8.99 14.39 -15.56
CA ILE A 40 10.10 15.28 -15.97
C ILE A 40 10.10 15.60 -17.47
N ASN A 41 9.50 14.73 -18.29
CA ASN A 41 9.42 14.91 -19.72
C ASN A 41 8.22 15.75 -20.19
N SER A 42 7.30 16.11 -19.29
CA SER A 42 6.12 16.91 -19.65
C SER A 42 6.54 18.29 -20.17
N GLU A 43 5.78 18.83 -21.13
CA GLU A 43 6.04 20.17 -21.68
C GLU A 43 6.02 21.23 -20.58
N ILE A 44 5.17 21.05 -19.57
CA ILE A 44 5.05 21.95 -18.42
C ILE A 44 6.30 21.89 -17.54
N ALA A 45 6.83 20.70 -17.25
CA ALA A 45 8.08 20.54 -16.50
C ALA A 45 9.24 21.24 -17.24
N LYS A 46 9.40 20.98 -18.55
CA LYS A 46 10.43 21.61 -19.39
C LYS A 46 10.30 23.14 -19.45
N GLN A 47 9.08 23.67 -19.62
CA GLN A 47 8.83 25.10 -19.64
C GLN A 47 9.07 25.78 -18.28
N LYS A 48 8.73 25.12 -17.17
CA LYS A 48 8.94 25.67 -15.82
C LYS A 48 10.41 25.70 -15.43
N ILE A 49 11.17 24.64 -15.76
CA ILE A 49 12.63 24.60 -15.62
C ILE A 49 13.26 25.76 -16.39
N ASN A 50 12.82 25.99 -17.64
CA ASN A 50 13.34 27.07 -18.47
C ASN A 50 12.96 28.48 -17.99
N ASN A 51 11.77 28.65 -17.37
CA ASN A 51 11.21 29.97 -17.03
C ASN A 51 11.52 30.46 -15.60
N LYS A 52 12.25 29.71 -14.77
CA LYS A 52 12.63 30.09 -13.38
C LYS A 52 11.47 30.66 -12.52
N LYS A 53 10.23 30.20 -12.72
CA LYS A 53 9.09 30.60 -11.87
C LYS A 53 9.33 30.11 -10.44
N THR A 54 9.05 30.94 -9.43
CA THR A 54 9.08 30.54 -8.02
C THR A 54 8.01 29.49 -7.76
N LEU A 55 8.48 28.29 -7.46
CA LEU A 55 7.75 27.05 -7.29
C LEU A 55 8.30 26.43 -6.00
N PRO A 56 7.51 25.73 -5.16
CA PRO A 56 8.08 25.02 -4.03
C PRO A 56 9.23 24.15 -4.56
N THR A 57 10.45 24.46 -4.13
CA THR A 57 11.62 23.72 -4.59
C THR A 57 11.52 22.29 -4.07
N TYR A 58 12.23 21.37 -4.71
CA TYR A 58 12.32 20.01 -4.22
C TYR A 58 12.74 19.96 -2.73
N HIS A 59 13.63 20.86 -2.33
CA HIS A 59 14.02 21.07 -0.94
C HIS A 59 12.86 21.53 -0.04
N GLN A 60 12.07 22.52 -0.48
CA GLN A 60 10.89 22.99 0.26
C GLN A 60 9.84 21.88 0.40
N ALA A 61 9.63 21.07 -0.64
CA ALA A 61 8.71 19.94 -0.56
C ALA A 61 9.18 18.90 0.49
N LEU A 62 10.49 18.68 0.65
CA LEU A 62 11.01 17.77 1.68
C LEU A 62 10.95 18.36 3.09
N SER A 63 11.29 19.64 3.24
CA SER A 63 11.49 20.27 4.56
C SER A 63 10.26 20.98 5.12
N GLU A 64 9.36 21.45 4.26
CA GLU A 64 8.17 22.23 4.64
C GLU A 64 6.86 21.45 4.44
N SER A 65 6.88 20.24 3.86
CA SER A 65 5.67 19.44 3.71
C SER A 65 5.05 19.14 5.08
N GLN A 66 3.82 19.58 5.29
CA GLN A 66 3.03 19.24 6.47
C GLN A 66 2.14 18.05 6.15
N LEU A 67 2.72 16.84 6.20
CA LEU A 67 1.91 15.63 6.22
C LEU A 67 1.85 15.12 7.65
N PHE A 68 0.67 15.20 8.25
CA PHE A 68 0.46 14.74 9.61
C PHE A 68 0.06 13.27 9.63
N PHE A 69 0.86 12.43 10.29
CA PHE A 69 0.40 11.13 10.76
C PHE A 69 -0.40 11.34 12.06
N LEU A 70 -1.60 10.74 12.16
CA LEU A 70 -2.52 10.95 13.28
C LEU A 70 -2.79 12.42 13.65
N ASP A 71 -2.82 13.32 12.66
CA ASP A 71 -3.05 14.77 12.86
C ASP A 71 -2.04 15.47 13.79
N LYS A 72 -0.86 14.87 14.06
CA LYS A 72 0.12 15.41 15.03
C LYS A 72 1.59 15.33 14.58
N TYR A 73 1.98 14.31 13.81
CA TYR A 73 3.38 14.08 13.48
C TYR A 73 3.72 14.59 12.09
N ASN A 74 4.50 15.67 12.02
CA ASN A 74 5.05 16.14 10.77
C ASN A 74 6.22 15.26 10.36
N VAL A 75 6.11 14.58 9.22
CA VAL A 75 7.17 13.71 8.67
C VAL A 75 8.06 14.44 7.66
N GLY A 76 8.36 15.72 7.90
CA GLY A 76 9.27 16.50 7.06
C GLY A 76 10.74 16.25 7.39
N PHE A 77 11.61 16.41 6.40
CA PHE A 77 13.06 16.39 6.62
C PHE A 77 13.50 17.67 7.34
N ASP A 78 14.57 17.60 8.12
CA ASP A 78 15.29 18.82 8.47
C ASP A 78 15.98 19.42 7.22
N SER A 79 16.33 20.71 7.27
CA SER A 79 16.91 21.41 6.11
C SER A 79 18.21 20.77 5.60
N LYS A 80 19.09 20.31 6.51
CA LYS A 80 20.39 19.74 6.13
C LYS A 80 20.22 18.36 5.49
N GLN A 81 19.28 17.59 6.01
CA GLN A 81 18.88 16.31 5.46
C GLN A 81 18.27 16.50 4.07
N ALA A 82 17.37 17.49 3.90
CA ALA A 82 16.81 17.86 2.61
C ALA A 82 17.91 18.27 1.63
N ASP A 83 18.86 19.13 2.01
CA ASP A 83 20.00 19.53 1.17
C ASP A 83 20.81 18.33 0.68
N THR A 84 21.11 17.39 1.58
CA THR A 84 21.87 16.19 1.22
C THR A 84 21.08 15.30 0.26
N PHE A 85 19.77 15.16 0.50
CA PHE A 85 18.89 14.32 -0.31
C PHE A 85 18.72 14.86 -1.72
N VAL A 86 18.41 16.16 -1.86
CA VAL A 86 18.18 16.79 -3.18
C VAL A 86 19.42 16.83 -4.05
N ASN A 87 20.62 16.81 -3.45
CA ASN A 87 21.88 16.77 -4.19
C ASN A 87 22.24 15.38 -4.72
N ARG A 88 21.51 14.33 -4.31
CA ARG A 88 21.77 12.95 -4.74
C ARG A 88 20.61 12.32 -5.50
N TYR A 89 19.39 12.51 -5.04
CA TYR A 89 18.23 11.86 -5.63
C TYR A 89 17.50 12.83 -6.54
N GLU A 90 17.17 12.42 -7.77
CA GLU A 90 16.33 13.20 -8.66
C GLU A 90 14.93 12.60 -8.71
N ILE A 91 13.88 13.42 -8.76
CA ILE A 91 12.52 12.94 -8.98
C ILE A 91 12.26 12.88 -10.48
N LEU A 92 11.97 11.67 -10.99
CA LEU A 92 11.63 11.46 -12.39
C LEU A 92 10.13 11.43 -12.64
N ALA A 93 9.36 10.86 -11.70
CA ALA A 93 7.91 10.86 -11.74
C ALA A 93 7.31 10.90 -10.33
N PHE A 94 6.14 11.50 -10.19
CA PHE A 94 5.43 11.59 -8.92
C PHE A 94 3.92 11.41 -9.12
N SER A 95 3.26 10.78 -8.16
CA SER A 95 1.81 10.68 -8.10
C SER A 95 1.31 11.11 -6.74
N GLN A 96 0.25 11.92 -6.75
CA GLN A 96 -0.57 12.20 -5.58
C GLN A 96 -2.04 12.24 -6.01
N ASP A 97 -2.75 11.15 -5.78
CA ASP A 97 -4.17 11.06 -6.08
C ASP A 97 -4.98 11.48 -4.86
N ASP A 98 -5.58 12.68 -4.88
CA ASP A 98 -6.38 13.18 -3.77
C ASP A 98 -7.68 12.36 -3.54
N LYS A 99 -8.18 11.64 -4.54
CA LYS A 99 -9.39 10.82 -4.43
C LYS A 99 -9.11 9.51 -3.71
N THR A 100 -8.04 8.82 -4.12
CA THR A 100 -7.67 7.53 -3.53
C THR A 100 -6.68 7.68 -2.38
N ARG A 101 -6.06 8.86 -2.20
CA ARG A 101 -4.92 9.13 -1.30
C ARG A 101 -3.65 8.35 -1.63
N PHE A 102 -3.63 7.63 -2.76
CA PHE A 102 -2.44 6.97 -3.28
C PHE A 102 -1.35 8.01 -3.57
N SER A 103 -0.11 7.67 -3.23
CA SER A 103 1.05 8.52 -3.49
C SER A 103 2.29 7.66 -3.66
N ALA A 104 3.07 7.96 -4.68
CA ALA A 104 4.31 7.26 -4.98
C ALA A 104 5.25 8.17 -5.78
N THR A 105 6.55 7.95 -5.63
CA THR A 105 7.59 8.73 -6.30
C THR A 105 8.62 7.81 -6.93
N LEU A 106 8.99 8.07 -8.17
CA LEU A 106 10.13 7.45 -8.84
C LEU A 106 11.34 8.35 -8.68
N PHE A 107 12.33 7.89 -7.93
CA PHE A 107 13.61 8.56 -7.74
C PHE A 107 14.69 7.95 -8.63
N LYS A 108 15.68 8.76 -9.00
CA LYS A 108 16.96 8.33 -9.56
C LYS A 108 18.07 8.65 -8.55
N ASP A 109 18.79 7.63 -8.09
CA ASP A 109 20.03 7.83 -7.34
C ASP A 109 21.16 8.18 -8.33
N THR A 110 21.59 9.44 -8.34
CA THR A 110 22.64 9.93 -9.26
C THR A 110 24.01 9.34 -8.95
N LYS A 111 24.21 8.83 -7.72
CA LYS A 111 25.48 8.22 -7.30
C LYS A 111 25.61 6.78 -7.75
N ASN A 112 24.54 6.00 -7.63
CA ASN A 112 24.53 4.56 -7.91
C ASN A 112 23.85 4.20 -9.24
N ASP A 113 23.37 5.21 -9.97
CA ASP A 113 22.61 5.07 -11.22
C ASP A 113 21.37 4.18 -11.07
N GLU A 114 20.71 4.22 -9.91
CA GLU A 114 19.60 3.30 -9.58
C GLU A 114 18.23 4.00 -9.62
N LEU A 115 17.24 3.31 -10.20
CA LEU A 115 15.85 3.77 -10.23
C LEU A 115 15.07 3.16 -9.07
N ILE A 116 14.40 4.00 -8.29
CA ILE A 116 13.81 3.61 -7.01
C ILE A 116 12.37 4.10 -6.94
N LEU A 117 11.41 3.18 -7.00
CA LEU A 117 10.00 3.44 -6.79
C LEU A 117 9.67 3.37 -5.29
N ALA A 118 9.42 4.52 -4.69
CA ALA A 118 9.02 4.64 -3.30
C ALA A 118 7.51 4.86 -3.19
N ILE A 119 6.82 3.97 -2.48
CA ILE A 119 5.37 4.01 -2.30
C ILE A 119 5.06 4.46 -0.87
N ARG A 120 4.28 5.54 -0.76
CA ARG A 120 3.92 6.14 0.53
C ARG A 120 2.92 5.25 1.26
N GLY A 121 3.12 5.07 2.56
CA GLY A 121 2.09 4.50 3.43
C GLY A 121 0.98 5.50 3.73
N ILE A 122 -0.25 5.01 3.88
CA ILE A 122 -1.37 5.82 4.34
C ILE A 122 -1.61 5.62 5.83
N ASP A 123 -2.26 6.59 6.45
CA ASP A 123 -2.76 6.44 7.82
C ASP A 123 -3.98 5.49 7.80
N ILE A 124 -3.70 4.21 8.05
CA ILE A 124 -4.71 3.15 8.15
C ILE A 124 -5.73 3.41 9.27
N PHE A 125 -5.41 4.26 10.25
CA PHE A 125 -6.33 4.65 11.32
C PHE A 125 -7.29 5.74 10.90
N GLN A 126 -6.93 6.63 9.97
CA GLN A 126 -7.91 7.58 9.39
C GLN A 126 -8.97 6.84 8.58
N ILE A 127 -8.59 5.80 7.85
CA ILE A 127 -9.53 4.89 7.17
C ILE A 127 -10.46 4.27 8.22
N ASN A 128 -9.90 3.71 9.29
CA ASN A 128 -10.68 3.10 10.37
C ASN A 128 -11.62 4.08 11.08
N LEU A 129 -11.15 5.29 11.40
CA LEU A 129 -11.92 6.31 12.12
C LEU A 129 -13.10 6.84 11.28
N SER A 130 -12.94 6.94 9.96
CA SER A 130 -14.03 7.27 9.03
C SER A 130 -15.11 6.19 9.04
N LEU A 131 -14.70 4.91 8.97
CA LEU A 131 -15.60 3.76 9.12
C LEU A 131 -16.27 3.73 10.52
N TRP A 132 -15.53 4.03 11.59
CA TRP A 132 -16.02 4.10 12.98
C TRP A 132 -17.11 5.18 13.18
N ARG A 133 -17.00 6.31 12.46
CA ARG A 133 -18.05 7.33 12.48
C ARG A 133 -19.32 6.85 11.77
N ALA A 134 -19.20 6.08 10.69
CA ALA A 134 -20.36 5.53 9.95
C ALA A 134 -21.17 4.52 10.78
N THR A 135 -20.52 3.79 11.70
CA THR A 135 -21.12 2.76 12.55
C THR A 135 -21.72 3.24 13.86
N GLN A 136 -21.62 4.53 14.19
CA GLN A 136 -22.43 5.09 15.28
C GLN A 136 -23.94 4.98 14.98
N ALA A 137 -24.31 4.61 13.73
CA ALA A 137 -25.66 4.31 13.29
C ALA A 137 -26.15 2.86 13.59
N GLY A 138 -25.35 2.00 14.24
CA GLY A 138 -25.82 0.72 14.79
C GLY A 138 -25.32 -0.54 14.08
N PHE A 139 -24.97 -1.53 14.91
CA PHE A 139 -24.39 -2.85 14.67
C PHE A 139 -22.87 -2.93 14.39
N LYS A 140 -22.19 -3.62 15.33
CA LYS A 140 -20.75 -3.88 15.44
C LYS A 140 -20.37 -5.12 14.62
N ILE A 141 -19.40 -4.94 13.72
CA ILE A 141 -18.19 -5.72 13.39
C ILE A 141 -17.55 -4.97 12.22
N PHE A 142 -16.33 -4.47 12.37
CA PHE A 142 -15.66 -3.73 11.30
C PHE A 142 -14.69 -4.66 10.57
N ARG A 143 -15.09 -5.09 9.37
CA ARG A 143 -14.17 -5.59 8.35
C ARG A 143 -13.74 -4.41 7.50
N GLY A 144 -12.67 -3.73 7.91
CA GLY A 144 -12.10 -2.61 7.14
C GLY A 144 -11.37 -3.17 5.92
N LYS A 145 -12.01 -3.18 4.76
CA LYS A 145 -11.41 -3.68 3.51
C LYS A 145 -10.53 -2.62 2.90
N VAL A 146 -9.33 -3.01 2.45
CA VAL A 146 -8.51 -2.14 1.60
C VAL A 146 -9.17 -2.03 0.23
N PRO A 147 -9.53 -0.81 -0.22
CA PRO A 147 -10.06 -0.61 -1.57
C PRO A 147 -9.04 -1.06 -2.63
N ILE A 148 -9.49 -1.84 -3.62
CA ILE A 148 -8.65 -2.22 -4.78
C ILE A 148 -8.15 -1.00 -5.56
N ALA A 149 -8.83 0.14 -5.44
CA ALA A 149 -8.45 1.41 -6.04
C ALA A 149 -7.02 1.86 -5.73
N TYR A 150 -6.46 1.51 -4.57
CA TYR A 150 -5.04 1.79 -4.26
C TYR A 150 -4.10 1.03 -5.19
N TYR A 151 -4.34 -0.26 -5.35
CA TYR A 151 -3.59 -1.12 -6.27
C TYR A 151 -3.79 -0.68 -7.72
N LEU A 152 -5.01 -0.37 -8.15
CA LEU A 152 -5.26 0.12 -9.50
C LEU A 152 -4.58 1.46 -9.79
N SER A 153 -4.49 2.36 -8.80
CA SER A 153 -3.78 3.63 -8.94
C SER A 153 -2.28 3.42 -9.06
N MET A 154 -1.72 2.44 -8.34
CA MET A 154 -0.33 2.02 -8.51
C MET A 154 -0.07 1.45 -9.92
N LEU A 155 -0.96 0.61 -10.46
CA LEU A 155 -0.82 0.07 -11.82
C LEU A 155 -0.88 1.17 -12.88
N ARG A 156 -1.82 2.12 -12.75
CA ARG A 156 -1.93 3.28 -13.65
C ARG A 156 -0.67 4.14 -13.61
N PHE A 157 -0.18 4.45 -12.40
CA PHE A 157 1.05 5.22 -12.26
C PHE A 157 2.22 4.56 -12.99
N TYR A 158 2.33 3.24 -12.82
CA TYR A 158 3.38 2.49 -13.47
C TYR A 158 3.25 2.50 -14.99
N ASP A 159 2.09 2.12 -15.53
CA ASP A 159 1.92 1.97 -16.99
C ASP A 159 2.00 3.30 -17.73
N GLU A 160 1.45 4.37 -17.16
CA GLU A 160 1.31 5.68 -17.80
C GLU A 160 2.53 6.58 -17.59
N HIS A 161 3.21 6.51 -16.44
CA HIS A 161 4.27 7.47 -16.09
C HIS A 161 5.64 6.84 -15.82
N ILE A 162 5.73 5.68 -15.18
CA ILE A 162 7.04 5.06 -14.87
C ILE A 162 7.58 4.30 -16.08
N ARG A 163 6.76 3.45 -16.69
CA ARG A 163 7.17 2.56 -17.79
C ARG A 163 7.82 3.31 -18.96
N PRO A 164 7.31 4.48 -19.41
CA PRO A 164 7.97 5.25 -20.47
C PRO A 164 9.37 5.76 -20.09
N ILE A 165 9.64 5.98 -18.80
CA ILE A 165 10.90 6.51 -18.28
C ILE A 165 11.94 5.40 -18.12
N ILE A 166 11.56 4.25 -17.56
CA ILE A 166 12.51 3.20 -17.17
C ILE A 166 12.93 2.29 -18.32
N ALA A 167 12.18 2.30 -19.43
CA ALA A 167 12.40 1.43 -20.60
C ALA A 167 12.57 -0.06 -20.21
N HIS A 168 13.80 -0.57 -20.23
CA HIS A 168 14.15 -1.96 -19.88
C HIS A 168 14.94 -2.09 -18.57
N GLN A 169 15.17 -0.98 -17.85
CA GLN A 169 15.90 -1.00 -16.59
C GLN A 169 15.06 -1.64 -15.49
N LYS A 170 15.70 -2.45 -14.65
CA LYS A 170 15.07 -2.93 -13.42
C LYS A 170 15.08 -1.83 -12.36
N ILE A 171 14.04 -1.79 -11.54
CA ILE A 171 13.87 -0.80 -10.48
C ILE A 171 13.93 -1.44 -9.11
N VAL A 172 14.38 -0.67 -8.12
CA VAL A 172 14.18 -1.00 -6.71
C VAL A 172 12.81 -0.49 -6.28
N VAL A 173 12.10 -1.25 -5.45
CA VAL A 173 10.79 -0.88 -4.92
C VAL A 173 10.88 -0.80 -3.40
N THR A 174 10.40 0.29 -2.81
CA THR A 174 10.40 0.45 -1.36
C THR A 174 9.11 1.01 -0.82
N GLY A 175 8.75 0.64 0.40
CA GLY A 175 7.56 1.15 1.07
C GLY A 175 7.51 0.84 2.56
N HIS A 176 6.87 1.74 3.29
CA HIS A 176 6.65 1.66 4.74
C HIS A 176 5.18 1.39 5.04
N SER A 177 4.88 0.55 6.03
CA SER A 177 3.50 0.23 6.45
C SER A 177 2.64 -0.22 5.26
N PHE A 178 1.53 0.46 4.96
CA PHE A 178 0.70 0.18 3.79
C PHE A 178 1.42 0.38 2.44
N GLY A 179 2.41 1.27 2.37
CA GLY A 179 3.23 1.43 1.18
C GLY A 179 4.08 0.20 0.91
N GLY A 180 4.55 -0.47 1.97
CA GLY A 180 5.27 -1.74 1.87
C GLY A 180 4.37 -2.91 1.47
N TYR A 181 3.07 -2.85 1.79
CA TYR A 181 2.06 -3.76 1.24
C TYR A 181 1.95 -3.59 -0.29
N LEU A 182 1.77 -2.35 -0.77
CA LEU A 182 1.73 -2.07 -2.22
C LEU A 182 3.04 -2.45 -2.93
N ALA A 183 4.20 -2.24 -2.31
CA ALA A 183 5.50 -2.62 -2.85
C ALA A 183 5.60 -4.14 -3.11
N GLN A 184 5.07 -4.96 -2.21
CA GLN A 184 5.02 -6.41 -2.39
C GLN A 184 4.08 -6.81 -3.54
N LEU A 185 2.91 -6.17 -3.65
CA LEU A 185 1.99 -6.41 -4.75
C LEU A 185 2.57 -6.00 -6.10
N PHE A 186 3.32 -4.89 -6.13
CA PHE A 186 4.03 -4.44 -7.32
C PHE A 186 5.04 -5.50 -7.77
N ALA A 187 5.84 -6.04 -6.84
CA ALA A 187 6.82 -7.07 -7.14
C ALA A 187 6.20 -8.35 -7.72
N LEU A 188 5.01 -8.74 -7.25
CA LEU A 188 4.27 -9.87 -7.80
C LEU A 188 3.58 -9.56 -9.14
N SER A 189 3.19 -8.30 -9.37
CA SER A 189 2.52 -7.87 -10.61
C SER A 189 3.52 -7.71 -11.76
N TYR A 190 4.74 -7.25 -11.46
CA TYR A 190 5.79 -6.99 -12.45
C TYR A 190 7.12 -7.66 -12.08
N PRO A 191 7.16 -9.00 -11.98
CA PRO A 191 8.32 -9.70 -11.42
C PRO A 191 9.61 -9.50 -12.22
N SER A 192 9.53 -9.32 -13.53
CA SER A 192 10.69 -9.20 -14.43
C SER A 192 11.45 -7.88 -14.30
N ILE A 193 10.80 -6.80 -13.85
CA ILE A 193 11.39 -5.46 -13.76
C ILE A 193 11.88 -5.11 -12.36
N VAL A 194 11.61 -5.96 -11.36
CA VAL A 194 12.00 -5.68 -9.98
C VAL A 194 13.42 -6.18 -9.75
N LYS A 195 14.29 -5.27 -9.29
CA LYS A 195 15.68 -5.54 -8.92
C LYS A 195 15.81 -5.95 -7.45
N LYS A 196 15.19 -5.16 -6.57
CA LYS A 196 15.17 -5.36 -5.12
C LYS A 196 13.87 -4.81 -4.54
N VAL A 197 13.49 -5.33 -3.37
CA VAL A 197 12.36 -4.82 -2.59
C VAL A 197 12.81 -4.55 -1.17
N TYR A 198 12.54 -3.35 -0.66
CA TYR A 198 12.79 -2.97 0.74
C TYR A 198 11.48 -2.58 1.41
N THR A 199 11.04 -3.37 2.38
CA THR A 199 9.84 -3.06 3.16
C THR A 199 10.20 -2.72 4.60
N PHE A 200 9.55 -1.69 5.14
CA PHE A 200 9.75 -1.24 6.52
C PHE A 200 8.43 -1.31 7.27
N ASN A 201 8.34 -2.13 8.32
CA ASN A 201 7.12 -2.35 9.09
C ASN A 201 5.88 -2.55 8.21
N ALA A 202 6.05 -3.26 7.09
CA ALA A 202 4.99 -3.40 6.10
C ALA A 202 3.86 -4.27 6.62
N ILE A 203 2.70 -4.14 5.98
CA ILE A 203 1.57 -5.04 6.18
C ILE A 203 1.72 -6.26 5.27
N GLY A 204 1.25 -7.42 5.72
CA GLY A 204 1.24 -8.66 4.95
C GLY A 204 0.29 -8.56 3.74
N VAL A 205 0.58 -9.32 2.69
CA VAL A 205 -0.22 -9.33 1.46
C VAL A 205 -1.35 -10.36 1.48
N THR A 206 -1.21 -11.48 2.17
CA THR A 206 -2.29 -12.49 2.32
C THR A 206 -2.68 -12.68 3.78
N SER A 207 -3.85 -13.28 4.04
CA SER A 207 -4.25 -13.64 5.39
C SER A 207 -3.38 -14.78 5.96
N ASN A 208 -3.31 -14.86 7.29
CA ASN A 208 -2.69 -15.93 8.05
C ASN A 208 -3.63 -16.44 9.14
N GLN A 209 -3.21 -17.48 9.88
CA GLN A 209 -4.02 -18.07 10.95
C GLN A 209 -4.52 -17.02 11.94
N THR A 210 -3.71 -16.04 12.34
CA THR A 210 -4.13 -15.00 13.30
C THR A 210 -5.20 -14.07 12.72
N THR A 211 -5.08 -13.65 11.47
CA THR A 211 -6.12 -12.86 10.79
C THR A 211 -7.39 -13.68 10.54
N ASP A 212 -7.26 -14.99 10.32
CA ASP A 212 -8.39 -15.90 10.10
C ASP A 212 -9.12 -16.26 11.40
N TYR A 213 -8.41 -16.39 12.52
CA TYR A 213 -9.01 -16.62 13.84
C TYR A 213 -9.75 -15.38 14.34
N THR A 214 -9.21 -14.19 14.10
CA THR A 214 -9.92 -12.94 14.41
C THR A 214 -11.13 -12.74 13.49
N SER A 215 -11.13 -13.25 12.26
CA SER A 215 -12.30 -13.19 11.38
C SER A 215 -13.41 -14.17 11.75
N LYS A 216 -13.08 -15.32 12.38
CA LYS A 216 -14.01 -16.37 12.84
C LYS A 216 -14.47 -16.26 14.30
N ALA A 217 -13.61 -15.84 15.24
CA ALA A 217 -13.95 -15.70 16.66
C ALA A 217 -14.96 -14.56 16.93
N VAL A 218 -15.06 -13.65 15.97
CA VAL A 218 -16.04 -12.57 15.91
C VAL A 218 -17.48 -13.08 15.75
N ASP A 219 -17.70 -14.29 15.22
CA ASP A 219 -19.04 -14.87 15.06
C ASP A 219 -19.59 -15.50 16.37
N VAL A 220 -18.78 -15.68 17.43
CA VAL A 220 -19.19 -16.55 18.56
C VAL A 220 -19.00 -15.96 19.97
N ALA A 221 -18.24 -14.89 20.21
CA ALA A 221 -17.99 -14.46 21.60
C ALA A 221 -17.95 -12.95 21.86
N ASN A 222 -18.95 -12.48 22.63
CA ASN A 222 -18.95 -11.32 23.52
C ASN A 222 -18.55 -9.93 22.96
N VAL A 223 -19.62 -9.17 22.73
CA VAL A 223 -19.87 -7.72 22.45
C VAL A 223 -18.93 -6.65 23.06
N VAL A 224 -17.87 -6.95 23.82
CA VAL A 224 -17.08 -5.95 24.59
C VAL A 224 -15.61 -5.80 24.16
N THR A 225 -15.04 -6.69 23.33
CA THR A 225 -13.74 -6.45 22.69
C THR A 225 -13.93 -6.34 21.19
N THR A 226 -14.07 -5.11 20.68
CA THR A 226 -14.17 -4.85 19.25
C THR A 226 -12.81 -5.14 18.60
N GLN A 227 -12.61 -6.37 18.16
CA GLN A 227 -11.46 -6.74 17.33
C GLN A 227 -11.70 -6.16 15.93
N VAL A 228 -10.87 -5.19 15.55
CA VAL A 228 -10.80 -4.68 14.19
C VAL A 228 -10.08 -5.74 13.36
N THR A 229 -10.79 -6.38 12.44
CA THR A 229 -10.15 -7.21 11.41
C THR A 229 -10.01 -6.34 10.17
N PHE A 230 -8.77 -6.09 9.75
CA PHE A 230 -8.51 -5.49 8.46
C PHE A 230 -8.29 -6.61 7.46
N ASP A 231 -9.09 -6.61 6.40
CA ASP A 231 -8.82 -7.47 5.26
C ASP A 231 -7.91 -6.69 4.30
N PHE A 232 -6.62 -6.98 4.41
CA PHE A 232 -5.59 -6.40 3.56
C PHE A 232 -5.40 -7.19 2.27
N SER A 233 -6.10 -8.30 2.05
CA SER A 233 -5.93 -9.03 0.79
C SER A 233 -6.69 -8.31 -0.33
N ILE A 234 -6.03 -8.05 -1.48
CA ILE A 234 -6.77 -7.69 -2.70
C ILE A 234 -7.72 -8.84 -3.09
N TYR A 235 -7.35 -10.04 -2.65
CA TYR A 235 -8.09 -11.29 -2.67
C TYR A 235 -8.74 -11.57 -1.32
N ASP A 236 -9.73 -10.76 -1.01
CA ASP A 236 -10.59 -10.92 0.15
C ASP A 236 -11.09 -12.38 0.27
N SER A 237 -10.90 -12.97 1.44
CA SER A 237 -11.31 -14.36 1.75
C SER A 237 -12.80 -14.64 1.57
N THR A 238 -13.61 -13.57 1.44
CA THR A 238 -15.06 -13.60 1.19
C THR A 238 -15.43 -13.39 -0.28
N ILE A 239 -14.47 -13.22 -1.20
CA ILE A 239 -14.76 -13.17 -2.64
C ILE A 239 -15.16 -14.55 -3.12
N ASP A 240 -16.40 -14.69 -3.59
CA ASP A 240 -16.88 -15.92 -4.20
C ASP A 240 -16.34 -16.09 -5.62
N GLU A 241 -16.32 -15.02 -6.41
CA GLU A 241 -15.79 -15.05 -7.77
C GLU A 241 -15.02 -13.77 -8.13
N PHE A 242 -13.82 -13.95 -8.67
CA PHE A 242 -13.05 -12.89 -9.33
C PHE A 242 -12.58 -13.40 -10.69
N LYS A 243 -13.07 -12.77 -11.77
CA LYS A 243 -12.81 -13.18 -13.15
C LYS A 243 -12.24 -12.00 -13.94
N GLY A 244 -11.18 -12.27 -14.71
CA GLY A 244 -10.63 -11.32 -15.67
C GLY A 244 -10.96 -11.77 -17.09
N ILE A 245 -11.81 -11.00 -17.76
CA ILE A 245 -12.43 -11.29 -19.06
C ILE A 245 -11.68 -10.52 -20.15
N ASN A 246 -11.06 -11.23 -21.08
CA ASN A 246 -10.40 -10.60 -22.23
C ASN A 246 -11.44 -10.11 -23.22
N ILE A 247 -11.29 -8.87 -23.69
CA ILE A 247 -12.25 -8.23 -24.59
C ILE A 247 -11.85 -8.44 -26.04
N ASP A 248 -12.65 -9.26 -26.73
CA ASP A 248 -12.57 -9.54 -28.16
C ASP A 248 -13.95 -9.39 -28.84
N GLU A 249 -13.98 -9.56 -30.16
CA GLU A 249 -15.24 -9.46 -30.91
C GLU A 249 -16.25 -10.54 -30.54
N ASN A 250 -15.81 -11.75 -30.18
CA ASN A 250 -16.70 -12.86 -29.87
C ASN A 250 -17.49 -12.54 -28.60
N ILE A 251 -16.80 -12.14 -27.52
CA ILE A 251 -17.47 -11.88 -26.25
C ILE A 251 -18.45 -10.71 -26.34
N GLN A 252 -18.11 -9.64 -27.06
CA GLN A 252 -19.01 -8.49 -27.23
C GLN A 252 -20.26 -8.83 -28.05
N LYS A 253 -20.14 -9.68 -29.08
CA LYS A 253 -21.28 -10.10 -29.94
C LYS A 253 -22.12 -11.22 -29.32
N SER A 254 -21.51 -12.05 -28.49
CA SER A 254 -22.13 -13.25 -27.91
C SER A 254 -22.81 -13.00 -26.58
N ILE A 255 -22.39 -12.00 -25.80
CA ILE A 255 -23.00 -11.68 -24.50
C ILE A 255 -24.31 -10.89 -24.68
N GLU A 256 -25.36 -11.30 -23.97
CA GLU A 256 -26.68 -10.65 -24.03
C GLU A 256 -27.29 -10.56 -22.63
N LEU A 257 -28.23 -9.63 -22.46
CA LEU A 257 -29.07 -9.55 -21.26
C LEU A 257 -30.45 -10.14 -21.54
N LYS A 258 -30.80 -11.19 -20.81
CA LYS A 258 -32.15 -11.77 -20.81
C LYS A 258 -32.72 -11.71 -19.40
N ASN A 259 -33.91 -11.11 -19.28
CA ASN A 259 -34.55 -10.82 -17.98
C ASN A 259 -33.67 -10.02 -17.00
N GLY A 260 -32.69 -9.26 -17.52
CA GLY A 260 -31.71 -8.50 -16.74
C GLY A 260 -30.51 -9.30 -16.25
N LEU A 261 -30.34 -10.57 -16.66
CA LEU A 261 -29.20 -11.43 -16.33
C LEU A 261 -28.41 -11.78 -17.59
N LEU A 262 -27.15 -12.19 -17.43
CA LEU A 262 -26.26 -12.51 -18.55
C LEU A 262 -26.63 -13.86 -19.18
N THR A 263 -26.67 -13.89 -20.50
CA THR A 263 -26.77 -15.10 -21.32
C THR A 263 -25.78 -15.01 -22.49
N PHE A 264 -25.54 -16.13 -23.15
CA PHE A 264 -24.51 -16.26 -24.17
C PHE A 264 -25.03 -17.01 -25.38
N LYS A 265 -24.78 -16.47 -26.58
CA LYS A 265 -24.94 -17.21 -27.85
C LYS A 265 -23.91 -18.34 -27.93
N ASP A 266 -22.65 -18.00 -27.64
CA ASP A 266 -21.56 -18.95 -27.55
C ASP A 266 -21.45 -19.51 -26.12
N LYS A 267 -21.82 -20.78 -25.96
CA LYS A 267 -21.78 -21.47 -24.66
C LYS A 267 -20.37 -21.67 -24.12
N SER A 268 -19.32 -21.56 -24.95
CA SER A 268 -17.92 -21.69 -24.49
C SER A 268 -17.50 -20.57 -23.54
N LEU A 269 -18.20 -19.42 -23.59
CA LEU A 269 -17.93 -18.25 -22.74
C LEU A 269 -18.45 -18.40 -21.30
N LYS A 270 -19.26 -19.43 -21.04
CA LYS A 270 -19.93 -19.62 -19.75
C LYS A 270 -18.98 -19.67 -18.56
N GLU A 271 -17.83 -20.30 -18.70
CA GLU A 271 -16.84 -20.43 -17.62
C GLU A 271 -16.02 -19.15 -17.37
N GLN A 272 -16.06 -18.21 -18.33
CA GLN A 272 -15.33 -16.94 -18.25
C GLN A 272 -16.10 -15.88 -17.46
N ILE A 273 -17.43 -16.00 -17.40
CA ILE A 273 -18.32 -15.02 -16.77
C ILE A 273 -18.78 -15.54 -15.40
N PRO A 274 -18.91 -14.69 -14.38
CA PRO A 274 -19.29 -15.16 -13.05
C PRO A 274 -20.65 -15.85 -13.02
N LYS A 275 -20.74 -17.03 -12.38
CA LYS A 275 -21.97 -17.86 -12.42
C LYS A 275 -23.16 -17.11 -11.81
N TYR A 276 -22.91 -16.32 -10.77
CA TYR A 276 -23.92 -15.54 -10.03
C TYR A 276 -24.57 -14.42 -10.87
N LEU A 277 -24.01 -14.08 -12.03
CA LEU A 277 -24.57 -13.06 -12.92
C LEU A 277 -25.28 -13.69 -14.13
N GLN A 278 -25.28 -15.03 -14.24
CA GLN A 278 -25.85 -15.76 -15.38
C GLN A 278 -27.32 -16.12 -15.14
N GLU A 279 -28.14 -15.99 -16.19
CA GLU A 279 -29.56 -16.35 -16.15
C GLU A 279 -29.76 -17.82 -15.76
N GLU A 280 -29.02 -18.74 -16.41
CA GLU A 280 -29.18 -20.18 -16.21
C GLU A 280 -28.87 -20.62 -14.77
N ALA A 281 -27.83 -20.05 -14.15
CA ALA A 281 -27.43 -20.40 -12.79
C ALA A 281 -28.46 -19.90 -11.76
N ILE A 282 -28.88 -18.64 -11.87
CA ILE A 282 -29.85 -18.03 -10.97
C ILE A 282 -31.23 -18.72 -11.09
N LEU A 283 -31.63 -19.12 -12.30
CA LEU A 283 -32.90 -19.85 -12.50
C LEU A 283 -32.87 -21.31 -12.03
N LYS A 284 -31.69 -21.92 -11.84
CA LYS A 284 -31.58 -23.26 -11.24
C LYS A 284 -31.56 -23.19 -9.71
N GLU A 285 -31.09 -22.07 -9.15
CA GLU A 285 -30.91 -21.85 -7.72
C GLU A 285 -31.87 -20.76 -7.19
N GLN A 286 -33.14 -20.78 -7.64
CA GLN A 286 -34.12 -19.69 -7.48
C GLN A 286 -34.40 -19.23 -6.03
N ASN A 287 -33.98 -20.00 -5.03
CA ASN A 287 -34.19 -19.71 -3.61
C ASN A 287 -32.89 -19.38 -2.85
N THR A 288 -31.75 -19.31 -3.55
CA THR A 288 -30.43 -19.15 -2.93
C THR A 288 -29.85 -17.74 -3.10
N TYR A 289 -30.39 -16.92 -4.00
CA TYR A 289 -29.78 -15.63 -4.38
C TYR A 289 -30.82 -14.51 -4.57
N ASN A 290 -30.47 -13.30 -4.15
CA ASN A 290 -31.25 -12.10 -4.41
C ASN A 290 -31.10 -11.73 -5.90
N ILE A 291 -32.17 -12.01 -6.65
CA ILE A 291 -32.19 -11.80 -8.10
C ILE A 291 -32.00 -10.34 -8.50
N GLN A 292 -32.42 -9.37 -7.67
CA GLN A 292 -32.30 -7.95 -8.00
C GLN A 292 -30.83 -7.51 -8.00
N THR A 293 -30.06 -7.92 -7.00
CA THR A 293 -28.62 -7.60 -6.93
C THR A 293 -27.82 -8.32 -8.02
N ALA A 294 -28.21 -9.56 -8.40
CA ALA A 294 -27.63 -10.24 -9.56
C ALA A 294 -27.88 -9.46 -10.86
N LYS A 295 -29.12 -8.98 -11.07
CA LYS A 295 -29.46 -8.18 -12.26
C LYS A 295 -28.68 -6.87 -12.33
N GLN A 296 -28.48 -6.22 -11.19
CA GLN A 296 -27.64 -5.01 -11.12
C GLN A 296 -26.19 -5.32 -11.51
N GLY A 297 -25.58 -6.36 -10.92
CA GLY A 297 -24.23 -6.79 -11.25
C GLY A 297 -24.07 -7.23 -12.71
N ALA A 298 -25.05 -7.98 -13.24
CA ALA A 298 -25.10 -8.41 -14.63
C ALA A 298 -25.14 -7.23 -15.60
N ASN A 299 -25.99 -6.24 -15.32
CA ASN A 299 -26.08 -5.03 -16.14
C ASN A 299 -24.79 -4.20 -16.07
N LEU A 300 -24.16 -4.07 -14.90
CA LEU A 300 -22.86 -3.40 -14.75
C LEU A 300 -21.80 -4.08 -15.60
N LEU A 301 -21.67 -5.41 -15.50
CA LEU A 301 -20.69 -6.18 -16.27
C LEU A 301 -20.95 -6.09 -17.77
N TYR A 302 -22.22 -6.20 -18.19
CA TYR A 302 -22.60 -6.07 -19.60
C TYR A 302 -22.18 -4.71 -20.15
N GLN A 303 -22.55 -3.61 -19.47
CA GLN A 303 -22.20 -2.26 -19.91
C GLN A 303 -20.68 -2.05 -19.98
N GLU A 304 -19.94 -2.60 -19.02
CA GLU A 304 -18.48 -2.54 -19.01
C GLU A 304 -17.85 -3.29 -20.20
N ILE A 305 -18.33 -4.48 -20.51
CA ILE A 305 -17.84 -5.28 -21.66
C ILE A 305 -18.12 -4.56 -22.98
N GLN A 306 -19.30 -3.97 -23.13
CA GLN A 306 -19.70 -3.27 -24.36
C GLN A 306 -18.92 -1.97 -24.58
N LYS A 307 -18.50 -1.28 -23.50
CA LYS A 307 -17.73 -0.02 -23.61
C LYS A 307 -16.22 -0.23 -23.70
N ALA A 308 -15.71 -1.39 -23.28
CA ALA A 308 -14.28 -1.70 -23.28
C ALA A 308 -13.72 -1.80 -24.70
N LYS A 309 -12.46 -1.42 -24.88
CA LYS A 309 -11.80 -1.49 -26.18
C LYS A 309 -11.34 -2.92 -26.47
N MET A 310 -11.17 -3.25 -27.75
CA MET A 310 -10.52 -4.51 -28.14
C MET A 310 -9.14 -4.62 -27.50
N GLY A 311 -8.84 -5.77 -26.89
CA GLY A 311 -7.59 -6.01 -26.16
C GLY A 311 -7.60 -5.55 -24.70
N ASP A 312 -8.59 -4.76 -24.26
CA ASP A 312 -8.76 -4.47 -22.83
C ASP A 312 -9.16 -5.74 -22.08
N ARG A 313 -9.05 -5.67 -20.75
CA ARG A 313 -9.50 -6.73 -19.85
C ARG A 313 -10.47 -6.18 -18.82
N VAL A 314 -11.67 -6.73 -18.79
CA VAL A 314 -12.70 -6.39 -17.81
C VAL A 314 -12.61 -7.35 -16.64
N PHE A 315 -12.40 -6.82 -15.45
CA PHE A 315 -12.42 -7.59 -14.21
C PHE A 315 -13.76 -7.42 -13.52
N VAL A 316 -14.27 -8.53 -13.01
CA VAL A 316 -15.48 -8.57 -12.21
C VAL A 316 -15.22 -9.33 -10.93
N LYS A 317 -15.64 -8.73 -9.83
CA LYS A 317 -15.62 -9.29 -8.49
C LYS A 317 -17.07 -9.43 -8.04
N VAL A 318 -17.45 -10.64 -7.63
CA VAL A 318 -18.75 -10.94 -7.05
C VAL A 318 -18.54 -11.46 -5.63
N ARG A 319 -19.29 -10.89 -4.71
CA ARG A 319 -19.33 -11.30 -3.30
C ARG A 319 -20.76 -11.54 -2.87
N LEU A 320 -20.99 -12.63 -2.16
CA LEU A 320 -22.22 -12.91 -1.44
C LEU A 320 -22.12 -12.29 -0.05
N ASP A 321 -23.06 -11.40 0.28
CA ASP A 321 -23.12 -10.82 1.62
C ASP A 321 -23.60 -11.87 2.63
N GLY A 322 -22.83 -12.07 3.70
CA GLY A 322 -23.19 -12.98 4.80
C GLY A 322 -24.12 -12.36 5.84
N PHE A 323 -24.27 -11.03 5.86
CA PHE A 323 -25.11 -10.28 6.81
C PHE A 323 -26.51 -10.02 6.26
N LEU A 324 -26.63 -9.70 4.97
CA LEU A 324 -27.89 -9.70 4.24
C LEU A 324 -27.96 -10.98 3.39
N PRO A 325 -28.66 -12.03 3.87
CA PRO A 325 -28.61 -13.33 3.22
C PRO A 325 -28.98 -13.19 1.74
N HIS A 326 -28.16 -13.81 0.89
CA HIS A 326 -28.37 -13.94 -0.54
C HIS A 326 -28.12 -12.68 -1.39
N THR A 327 -27.69 -11.54 -0.82
CA THR A 327 -27.37 -10.34 -1.62
C THR A 327 -25.98 -10.40 -2.27
N MET A 328 -25.85 -9.81 -3.46
CA MET A 328 -24.61 -9.78 -4.24
C MET A 328 -24.03 -8.36 -4.32
N ASP A 329 -22.78 -8.20 -3.90
CA ASP A 329 -21.97 -7.01 -4.16
C ASP A 329 -21.08 -7.28 -5.38
N THR A 330 -21.31 -6.54 -6.47
CA THR A 330 -20.60 -6.70 -7.73
C THR A 330 -19.81 -5.44 -8.05
N GLU A 331 -18.48 -5.59 -8.14
CA GLU A 331 -17.57 -4.53 -8.56
C GLU A 331 -17.01 -4.91 -9.94
N VAL A 332 -17.03 -3.96 -10.88
CA VAL A 332 -16.49 -4.15 -12.23
C VAL A 332 -15.54 -3.00 -12.58
N PHE A 333 -14.40 -3.33 -13.18
CA PHE A 333 -13.45 -2.33 -13.66
C PHE A 333 -12.73 -2.82 -14.92
N THR A 334 -12.44 -1.89 -15.83
CA THR A 334 -11.69 -2.15 -17.06
C THR A 334 -10.24 -1.73 -16.90
N LEU A 335 -9.33 -2.57 -17.38
CA LEU A 335 -7.91 -2.27 -17.49
C LEU A 335 -7.47 -2.45 -18.95
N ASN A 336 -6.47 -1.67 -19.36
CA ASN A 336 -5.78 -1.96 -20.62
C ASN A 336 -5.08 -3.32 -20.56
N GLU A 337 -4.71 -3.85 -21.72
CA GLU A 337 -4.06 -5.16 -21.87
C GLU A 337 -2.93 -5.38 -20.85
N ARG A 338 -1.96 -4.45 -20.80
CA ARG A 338 -0.76 -4.56 -19.94
C ARG A 338 -1.09 -4.57 -18.46
N MET A 339 -1.97 -3.67 -18.01
CA MET A 339 -2.43 -3.66 -16.62
C MET A 339 -3.22 -4.93 -16.30
N GLY A 340 -4.05 -5.43 -17.23
CA GLY A 340 -4.78 -6.69 -17.07
C GLY A 340 -3.87 -7.91 -16.95
N GLU A 341 -2.76 -7.94 -17.69
CA GLU A 341 -1.70 -8.94 -17.53
C GLU A 341 -1.02 -8.85 -16.16
N ALA A 342 -0.77 -7.63 -15.67
CA ALA A 342 -0.18 -7.41 -14.35
C ALA A 342 -1.09 -7.96 -13.23
N VAL A 343 -2.40 -7.70 -13.29
CA VAL A 343 -3.37 -8.28 -12.36
C VAL A 343 -3.40 -9.80 -12.48
N SER A 344 -3.38 -10.35 -13.70
CA SER A 344 -3.39 -11.80 -13.91
C SER A 344 -2.14 -12.49 -13.36
N THR A 345 -0.99 -11.83 -13.51
CA THR A 345 0.29 -12.27 -12.93
C THR A 345 0.22 -12.26 -11.41
N LEU A 346 -0.32 -11.18 -10.83
CA LEU A 346 -0.56 -11.11 -9.39
C LEU A 346 -1.45 -12.26 -8.92
N ILE A 347 -2.64 -12.44 -9.52
CA ILE A 347 -3.60 -13.51 -9.20
C ILE A 347 -2.91 -14.88 -9.15
N LYS A 348 -2.07 -15.16 -10.14
CA LYS A 348 -1.37 -16.45 -10.28
C LYS A 348 -0.43 -16.73 -9.12
N TYR A 349 0.28 -15.73 -8.62
CA TYR A 349 1.37 -15.91 -7.65
C TYR A 349 0.98 -15.56 -6.21
N PHE A 350 0.01 -14.67 -6.04
CA PHE A 350 -0.40 -14.12 -4.76
C PHE A 350 -0.78 -15.18 -3.70
N PRO A 351 -1.59 -16.23 -4.00
CA PRO A 351 -2.02 -17.19 -2.97
C PRO A 351 -0.88 -17.93 -2.24
N ASN A 352 0.26 -18.15 -2.91
CA ASN A 352 1.39 -18.91 -2.37
C ASN A 352 2.68 -18.07 -2.28
N SER A 353 2.58 -16.74 -2.37
CA SER A 353 3.75 -15.85 -2.44
C SER A 353 4.62 -15.88 -1.18
N HIS A 354 4.08 -16.31 -0.05
CA HIS A 354 4.80 -16.47 1.22
C HIS A 354 5.73 -17.69 1.24
N ASN A 355 5.51 -18.68 0.37
CA ASN A 355 6.36 -19.87 0.26
C ASN A 355 7.18 -19.89 -1.04
N LYS A 356 6.62 -19.36 -2.13
CA LYS A 356 7.23 -19.46 -3.46
C LYS A 356 6.98 -18.20 -4.29
N LEU A 357 8.07 -17.63 -4.77
CA LEU A 357 8.05 -16.46 -5.65
C LEU A 357 7.98 -16.86 -7.15
N PRO A 358 7.52 -15.95 -8.02
CA PRO A 358 7.67 -16.10 -9.47
C PRO A 358 9.13 -16.36 -9.85
N LYS A 359 9.39 -17.20 -10.86
CA LYS A 359 10.77 -17.46 -11.34
C LYS A 359 11.41 -16.21 -11.94
N GLU A 360 10.57 -15.34 -12.48
CA GLU A 360 10.93 -14.05 -13.08
C GLU A 360 11.36 -13.04 -12.00
N LEU A 361 10.87 -13.18 -10.76
CA LEU A 361 11.20 -12.33 -9.62
C LEU A 361 12.51 -12.80 -8.98
N GLN A 362 13.62 -12.51 -9.66
CA GLN A 362 14.98 -12.78 -9.17
C GLN A 362 15.52 -11.60 -8.36
N ALA A 363 14.67 -11.03 -7.50
CA ALA A 363 14.97 -9.84 -6.72
C ALA A 363 15.41 -10.20 -5.29
N SER A 364 16.32 -9.42 -4.72
CA SER A 364 16.59 -9.48 -3.28
C SER A 364 15.48 -8.74 -2.53
N ILE A 365 14.80 -9.44 -1.62
CA ILE A 365 13.67 -8.91 -0.85
C ILE A 365 14.09 -8.80 0.61
N TYR A 366 14.16 -7.57 1.11
CA TYR A 366 14.53 -7.24 2.47
C TYR A 366 13.30 -6.77 3.23
N GLN A 367 12.95 -7.50 4.29
CA GLN A 367 11.86 -7.15 5.18
C GLN A 367 12.43 -6.65 6.50
N VAL A 368 12.31 -5.35 6.75
CA VAL A 368 12.72 -4.71 8.00
C VAL A 368 11.50 -4.57 8.90
N TYR A 369 11.56 -5.13 10.10
CA TYR A 369 10.51 -4.98 11.10
C TYR A 369 11.11 -4.52 12.43
N THR A 370 10.32 -3.78 13.18
CA THR A 370 10.74 -3.26 14.48
C THR A 370 10.19 -4.10 15.63
N THR A 371 11.00 -4.25 16.68
CA THR A 371 10.60 -4.89 17.93
C THR A 371 10.79 -3.96 19.12
N ASP A 372 10.01 -4.23 20.15
CA ASP A 372 9.93 -3.53 21.42
C ASP A 372 10.73 -4.29 22.51
N ALA A 373 11.13 -3.60 23.58
CA ALA A 373 11.94 -4.15 24.68
C ALA A 373 11.24 -5.20 25.59
N PHE A 374 9.95 -5.46 25.37
CA PHE A 374 9.09 -6.43 26.07
C PHE A 374 8.81 -7.70 25.25
N ASP A 375 9.59 -7.97 24.20
CA ASP A 375 9.69 -9.29 23.55
C ASP A 375 8.35 -9.84 23.00
N ALA A 376 7.53 -8.95 22.43
CA ALA A 376 6.31 -9.33 21.74
C ALA A 376 6.59 -9.47 20.24
N THR A 377 6.58 -10.72 19.76
CA THR A 377 6.54 -11.18 18.35
C THR A 377 6.12 -10.09 17.37
N ALA A 378 6.95 -9.85 16.36
CA ALA A 378 6.82 -8.79 15.37
C ALA A 378 5.36 -8.48 15.00
N VAL A 379 4.82 -7.37 15.54
CA VAL A 379 3.40 -7.02 15.49
C VAL A 379 2.85 -7.03 14.06
N MET A 380 3.70 -6.71 13.08
CA MET A 380 3.35 -6.69 11.65
C MET A 380 3.13 -8.07 11.03
N HIS A 381 3.77 -9.12 11.55
CA HIS A 381 3.46 -10.49 11.13
C HIS A 381 2.06 -10.93 11.55
N TYR A 382 1.42 -10.25 12.52
CA TYR A 382 0.00 -10.48 12.82
C TYR A 382 -0.95 -9.87 11.79
N PHE A 383 -0.48 -8.97 10.94
CA PHE A 383 -1.28 -8.30 9.90
C PHE A 383 -1.18 -8.98 8.53
N GLY A 384 -0.94 -10.29 8.50
CA GLY A 384 -0.93 -11.13 7.31
C GLY A 384 0.42 -11.75 6.99
N ASN A 385 0.44 -12.64 6.00
CA ASN A 385 1.68 -13.20 5.46
C ASN A 385 2.29 -12.26 4.42
N HIS A 386 3.61 -12.12 4.49
CA HIS A 386 4.41 -11.38 3.52
C HIS A 386 4.80 -12.28 2.34
N ILE A 387 5.24 -11.66 1.23
CA ILE A 387 5.96 -12.42 0.21
C ILE A 387 7.27 -12.98 0.80
N LEU A 388 7.73 -14.11 0.30
CA LEU A 388 8.96 -14.74 0.79
C LEU A 388 10.13 -13.75 0.72
N ALA A 389 10.70 -13.41 1.87
CA ALA A 389 11.85 -12.51 1.95
C ALA A 389 13.15 -13.27 1.67
N THR A 390 14.10 -12.60 1.02
CA THR A 390 15.50 -13.06 0.98
C THR A 390 16.12 -12.94 2.36
N GLU A 391 15.80 -11.85 3.06
CA GLU A 391 16.31 -11.60 4.39
C GLU A 391 15.30 -10.78 5.21
N THR A 392 15.11 -11.21 6.45
CA THR A 392 14.27 -10.51 7.44
C THR A 392 15.17 -9.91 8.50
N ILE A 393 14.96 -8.63 8.81
CA ILE A 393 15.87 -7.81 9.61
C ILE A 393 15.09 -7.17 10.75
N GLU A 394 15.53 -7.47 11.96
CA GLU A 394 14.94 -6.92 13.17
C GLU A 394 15.65 -5.62 13.60
N VAL A 395 14.87 -4.60 13.90
CA VAL A 395 15.34 -3.31 14.42
C VAL A 395 14.72 -3.05 15.80
N LYS A 396 15.53 -3.12 16.84
CA LYS A 396 15.07 -2.88 18.23
C LYS A 396 15.00 -1.38 18.49
N LEU A 397 13.80 -0.86 18.77
CA LEU A 397 13.61 0.55 19.10
C LEU A 397 13.56 0.78 20.60
N ASN A 398 14.18 1.88 21.06
CA ASN A 398 14.07 2.31 22.45
C ASN A 398 12.81 3.17 22.66
N LEU A 399 11.68 2.50 22.88
CA LEU A 399 10.35 3.12 22.95
C LEU A 399 10.06 3.89 24.25
N TRP A 400 11.00 3.96 25.21
CA TRP A 400 10.82 4.79 26.41
C TRP A 400 10.63 6.28 26.07
N LYS A 401 11.24 6.77 24.98
CA LYS A 401 11.09 8.14 24.48
C LYS A 401 9.74 8.34 23.76
N ALA A 402 9.36 7.41 22.88
CA ALA A 402 8.06 7.42 22.17
C ALA A 402 6.86 7.34 23.13
N ARG A 403 7.02 6.66 24.28
CA ARG A 403 5.99 6.53 25.32
C ARG A 403 5.67 7.85 26.04
N ILE A 404 6.64 8.76 26.17
CA ILE A 404 6.46 10.03 26.89
C ILE A 404 5.65 11.02 26.04
N ASP A 405 5.96 11.18 24.76
CA ASP A 405 5.22 12.06 23.84
C ASP A 405 3.77 11.62 23.60
N PHE A 406 3.52 10.32 23.66
CA PHE A 406 2.17 9.75 23.55
C PHE A 406 1.36 9.89 24.85
N LYS A 407 2.00 9.78 26.02
CA LYS A 407 1.34 10.02 27.32
C LYS A 407 0.87 11.48 27.42
N ASP A 408 1.67 12.42 26.91
CA ASP A 408 1.29 13.82 26.77
C ASP A 408 0.15 14.04 25.75
N MET A 409 0.02 13.18 24.74
CA MET A 409 -1.08 13.20 23.76
C MET A 409 -2.44 12.81 24.37
N ILE A 410 -2.48 11.78 25.21
CA ILE A 410 -3.68 11.37 25.95
C ILE A 410 -4.12 12.49 26.91
N VAL A 411 -3.14 13.15 27.54
CA VAL A 411 -3.38 14.18 28.56
C VAL A 411 -3.79 15.52 27.94
N LYS A 412 -3.31 15.89 26.74
CA LYS A 412 -3.54 17.22 26.13
C LYS A 412 -4.58 17.28 25.00
N GLY A 413 -5.27 16.18 24.61
CA GLY A 413 -6.20 16.23 23.47
C GLY A 413 -7.36 15.22 23.44
N LYS A 414 -8.54 15.64 23.94
CA LYS A 414 -9.89 15.21 23.49
C LYS A 414 -10.18 13.69 23.33
N ILE A 415 -9.86 12.85 24.32
CA ILE A 415 -10.47 11.50 24.42
C ILE A 415 -11.64 11.48 25.43
N GLU A 416 -11.73 12.46 26.34
CA GLU A 416 -12.80 12.49 27.35
C GLU A 416 -14.23 12.65 26.78
N LYS A 417 -14.39 13.16 25.55
CA LYS A 417 -15.72 13.29 24.91
C LYS A 417 -16.20 12.05 24.14
N LEU A 418 -15.40 10.98 24.03
CA LEU A 418 -15.71 9.78 23.24
C LEU A 418 -16.27 8.59 24.04
N GLY A 419 -16.58 8.75 25.33
CA GLY A 419 -17.26 7.70 26.09
C GLY A 419 -16.45 6.40 26.25
N LEU A 420 -15.12 6.47 26.22
CA LEU A 420 -14.19 5.33 26.24
C LEU A 420 -13.73 4.97 27.67
N LYS A 421 -14.63 4.92 28.66
CA LYS A 421 -14.28 4.55 30.05
C LYS A 421 -13.93 3.06 30.26
N GLY A 422 -13.85 2.26 29.18
CA GLY A 422 -13.67 0.81 29.23
C GLY A 422 -12.50 0.23 28.43
N LEU A 423 -11.62 1.05 27.82
CA LEU A 423 -10.39 0.51 27.20
C LEU A 423 -9.33 0.27 28.27
N LYS A 424 -8.86 -0.97 28.41
CA LYS A 424 -7.62 -1.25 29.15
C LYS A 424 -6.47 -0.57 28.41
N MET A 425 -5.78 0.36 29.07
CA MET A 425 -4.61 1.10 28.56
C MET A 425 -3.53 0.23 27.88
N ALA A 426 -3.44 -1.05 28.23
CA ALA A 426 -2.50 -2.00 27.62
C ALA A 426 -2.80 -2.33 26.14
N SER A 427 -4.06 -2.33 25.69
CA SER A 427 -4.37 -2.63 24.29
C SER A 427 -4.01 -1.46 23.37
N VAL A 428 -4.26 -0.23 23.83
CA VAL A 428 -3.90 1.01 23.12
C VAL A 428 -2.39 1.12 22.91
N VAL A 429 -1.58 0.74 23.91
CA VAL A 429 -0.11 0.71 23.81
C VAL A 429 0.40 -0.32 22.79
N ASN A 430 -0.30 -1.43 22.59
CA ASN A 430 0.03 -2.38 21.51
C ASN A 430 -0.29 -1.84 20.11
N TRP A 431 -1.30 -0.96 19.97
CA TRP A 431 -1.55 -0.24 18.73
C TRP A 431 -0.52 0.88 18.46
N ILE A 432 0.13 1.39 19.51
CA ILE A 432 1.20 2.40 19.38
C ILE A 432 2.44 1.84 18.69
N LEU A 433 2.67 0.54 18.72
CA LEU A 433 3.78 -0.13 18.00
C LEU A 433 3.57 -0.15 16.47
N VAL A 434 2.33 0.04 16.01
CA VAL A 434 1.99 0.28 14.59
C VAL A 434 2.33 1.72 14.16
N LEU A 435 2.65 2.60 15.12
CA LEU A 435 2.90 4.04 14.94
C LEU A 435 4.38 4.42 14.86
N ILE A 436 5.27 3.45 14.72
CA ILE A 436 6.69 3.75 14.52
C ILE A 436 6.78 4.50 13.19
N SER A 437 7.22 5.75 13.29
CA SER A 437 7.39 6.58 12.12
C SER A 437 8.54 6.02 11.27
N ILE A 438 8.46 6.23 9.96
CA ILE A 438 9.60 5.90 9.09
C ILE A 438 10.87 6.65 9.53
N GLU A 439 10.72 7.83 10.14
CA GLU A 439 11.81 8.59 10.78
C GLU A 439 12.49 7.79 11.92
N ASP A 440 11.72 7.19 12.83
CA ASP A 440 12.27 6.38 13.92
C ASP A 440 13.08 5.19 13.40
N ILE A 441 12.57 4.53 12.36
CA ILE A 441 13.26 3.41 11.69
C ILE A 441 14.55 3.92 11.05
N CYS A 442 14.51 5.05 10.32
CA CYS A 442 15.69 5.67 9.73
C CYS A 442 16.76 5.97 10.79
N ASN A 443 16.36 6.60 11.89
CA ASN A 443 17.26 7.00 12.96
C ASN A 443 17.95 5.79 13.61
N GLU A 444 17.20 4.71 13.87
CA GLU A 444 17.82 3.50 14.44
C GLU A 444 18.71 2.78 13.41
N LEU A 445 18.30 2.68 12.14
CA LEU A 445 19.15 2.08 11.10
C LEU A 445 20.47 2.86 10.93
N LEU A 446 20.41 4.19 10.95
CA LEU A 446 21.60 5.04 10.91
C LEU A 446 22.50 4.77 12.12
N LYS A 447 21.95 4.76 13.33
CA LYS A 447 22.70 4.43 14.54
C LYS A 447 23.37 3.05 14.44
N GLN A 448 22.64 2.05 13.98
CA GLN A 448 23.16 0.69 13.82
C GLN A 448 24.26 0.60 12.75
N SER A 449 24.21 1.46 11.73
CA SER A 449 25.26 1.56 10.71
C SER A 449 26.59 2.11 11.24
N LEU A 450 26.57 2.83 12.37
CA LEU A 450 27.75 3.43 12.99
C LEU A 450 28.44 2.50 14.00
N VAL A 451 27.77 1.46 14.47
CA VAL A 451 28.34 0.50 15.43
C VAL A 451 29.38 -0.39 14.71
N SER A 452 30.64 -0.34 15.16
CA SER A 452 31.69 -1.27 14.71
C SER A 452 31.56 -2.63 15.40
N ASN A 453 32.04 -3.70 14.76
CA ASN A 453 32.00 -5.07 15.32
C ASN A 453 33.01 -5.28 16.47
N GLU A 454 33.70 -4.24 16.93
CA GLU A 454 34.67 -4.33 18.00
C GLU A 454 34.01 -3.99 19.34
N VAL A 455 34.02 -4.96 20.24
CA VAL A 455 33.58 -4.79 21.62
C VAL A 455 34.49 -3.80 22.32
N SER A 456 33.91 -2.67 22.72
CA SER A 456 34.11 -1.96 24.00
C SER A 456 34.42 -0.47 23.91
N THR A 457 33.76 0.20 24.86
CA THR A 457 33.98 1.53 25.43
C THR A 457 33.60 2.75 24.60
N ASP A 458 32.89 3.62 25.32
CA ASP A 458 32.40 4.94 24.95
C ASP A 458 33.39 5.72 24.06
N TYR A 459 32.83 6.52 23.16
CA TYR A 459 33.46 7.39 22.15
C TYR A 459 33.50 6.82 20.71
N ILE A 460 32.57 7.33 19.90
CA ILE A 460 32.53 7.19 18.44
C ILE A 460 33.31 8.37 17.85
N ASP A 461 34.48 8.12 17.28
CA ASP A 461 35.24 9.11 16.51
C ASP A 461 34.84 9.05 15.03
N CYS A 462 34.27 10.14 14.50
CA CYS A 462 33.84 10.24 13.11
C CYS A 462 34.80 11.13 12.31
N SER A 463 35.60 10.52 11.44
CA SER A 463 36.41 11.22 10.42
C SER A 463 35.94 10.96 8.98
N ARG A 464 34.81 10.27 8.78
CA ARG A 464 34.28 9.91 7.43
C ARG A 464 32.86 10.38 7.14
N CYS A 465 32.18 10.94 8.12
CA CYS A 465 30.82 11.45 8.02
C CYS A 465 30.91 12.96 8.26
N GLY A 466 30.58 13.81 7.29
CA GLY A 466 30.46 15.27 7.49
C GLY A 466 29.28 15.67 8.40
N TRP A 467 28.98 14.84 9.39
CA TRP A 467 27.90 14.92 10.34
C TRP A 467 28.49 15.23 11.72
N GLU A 468 29.06 16.41 11.85
CA GLU A 468 29.29 16.99 13.17
C GLU A 468 27.93 17.34 13.81
N PHE A 469 27.63 16.61 14.88
CA PHE A 469 26.69 16.91 15.97
C PHE A 469 25.22 17.18 15.63
N LEU A 470 24.37 16.16 15.81
CA LEU A 470 23.04 16.39 16.40
C LEU A 470 23.24 16.61 17.91
N PRO A 471 22.88 17.77 18.48
CA PRO A 471 23.00 17.98 19.92
C PRO A 471 21.99 17.07 20.62
N TRP A 472 22.52 16.07 21.31
CA TRP A 472 21.80 15.27 22.29
C TRP A 472 21.43 16.22 23.44
N LYS A 473 20.23 16.80 23.41
CA LYS A 473 19.65 17.42 24.61
C LYS A 473 19.05 16.31 25.46
N SER A 474 19.74 16.08 26.58
CA SER A 474 19.38 15.24 27.72
C SER A 474 17.94 15.43 28.19
#